data_AF-A0A7X3ZLL8-F1
#
_entry.id   AF-A0A7X3ZLL8-F1
#
_cell.length_a   1.000
_cell.length_b   1.000
_cell.length_c   1.000
_cell.angle_alpha   90.00
_cell.angle_beta   90.00
_cell.angle_gamma   90.00
#
_symmetry.space_group_name_H-M   'P 1'
#
loop_
_entity.id
_entity.type
_entity.pdbx_description
1 polymer ?
#
loop_
_entity_poly.entity_id
_entity_poly.type
_entity_poly.pdbx_seq_one_letter_code
_entity_poly.pdbx_strand_id
1 'polypeptide(L)'
;MKNKTQFLQTGTGYIQILILLIFIVGFVFNGCAALQEAQKQRQKRLDERRKVDQLLLTASDANIVVTPTPVDDKPHGESDHYTLTFADDLLDKAEFDEEAERELFAQSALSYMESLYEALHSIFGFKPKHKIHVKLYDLYQGTDRIATTVTQYGFRNNGRFVAGIEMNFPMNMYERHEVRVHELTHAFTNIYYLPTWFSEGIAVLMQTEYAKGGGSPKYDSLKKSMKLDTNSINELENWGGHIESTA
;
A
#
# COMPACT_ATOMS: atom_id res chain seq x y z
N MET A 1 -87.61 -15.59 33.19
CA MET A 1 -87.03 -15.91 31.87
C MET A 1 -85.68 -15.24 31.76
N LYS A 2 -84.60 -16.02 31.87
CA LYS A 2 -83.20 -15.60 31.74
C LYS A 2 -82.78 -15.75 30.27
N ASN A 3 -82.06 -14.76 29.73
CA ASN A 3 -81.00 -14.87 28.72
C ASN A 3 -80.92 -13.59 27.90
N LYS A 4 -80.01 -12.68 28.25
CA LYS A 4 -79.47 -11.67 27.30
C LYS A 4 -78.13 -11.04 27.71
N THR A 5 -77.53 -11.42 28.84
CA THR A 5 -76.37 -10.70 29.41
C THR A 5 -75.05 -11.48 29.38
N GLN A 6 -74.85 -12.40 28.44
CA GLN A 6 -73.57 -13.14 28.32
C GLN A 6 -72.84 -12.94 26.98
N PHE A 7 -73.37 -12.16 26.04
CA PHE A 7 -72.76 -12.06 24.70
C PHE A 7 -71.76 -10.89 24.52
N LEU A 8 -71.62 -10.00 25.50
CA LEU A 8 -70.78 -8.79 25.38
C LEU A 8 -69.42 -8.87 26.09
N GLN A 9 -69.13 -9.95 26.82
CA GLN A 9 -67.86 -10.10 27.55
C GLN A 9 -66.79 -10.95 26.83
N THR A 10 -67.16 -11.68 25.77
CA THR A 10 -66.20 -12.50 25.02
C THR A 10 -65.50 -11.72 23.89
N GLY A 11 -66.13 -10.68 23.32
CA GLY A 11 -65.58 -9.93 22.19
C GLY A 11 -64.39 -9.01 22.53
N THR A 12 -64.35 -8.44 23.74
CA THR A 12 -63.30 -7.48 24.15
C THR A 12 -61.97 -8.15 24.48
N GLY A 13 -61.99 -9.39 24.98
CA GLY A 13 -60.78 -10.16 25.28
C GLY A 13 -59.98 -10.55 24.04
N TYR A 14 -60.66 -10.97 22.96
CA TYR A 14 -59.98 -11.32 21.70
C TYR A 14 -59.34 -10.10 21.03
N ILE A 15 -59.94 -8.91 21.13
CA ILE A 15 -59.38 -7.67 20.56
C ILE A 15 -58.10 -7.26 21.32
N GLN A 16 -58.08 -7.37 22.66
CA GLN A 16 -56.87 -7.06 23.43
C GLN A 16 -55.73 -8.04 23.14
N ILE A 17 -56.03 -9.34 23.01
CA ILE A 17 -55.02 -10.36 22.65
C ILE A 17 -54.48 -10.12 21.23
N LEU A 18 -55.33 -9.74 20.28
CA LEU A 18 -54.92 -9.43 18.90
C LEU A 18 -54.03 -8.19 18.84
N ILE A 19 -54.36 -7.12 19.58
CA ILE A 19 -53.54 -5.91 19.66
C ILE A 19 -52.17 -6.23 20.28
N LEU A 20 -52.14 -7.04 21.34
CA LEU A 20 -50.88 -7.45 21.98
C LEU A 20 -50.00 -8.27 21.01
N LEU A 21 -50.59 -9.20 20.26
CA LEU A 21 -49.88 -9.99 19.23
C LEU A 21 -49.33 -9.10 18.11
N ILE A 22 -50.09 -8.12 17.63
CA ILE A 22 -49.62 -7.18 16.61
C ILE A 22 -48.46 -6.32 17.13
N PHE A 23 -48.51 -5.87 18.39
CA PHE A 23 -47.40 -5.13 19.00
C PHE A 23 -46.14 -5.99 19.17
N ILE A 24 -46.28 -7.24 19.63
CA ILE A 24 -45.15 -8.18 19.78
C ILE A 24 -44.51 -8.48 18.41
N VAL A 25 -45.33 -8.73 17.39
CA VAL A 25 -44.87 -8.95 16.00
C VAL A 25 -44.15 -7.70 15.48
N GLY A 26 -44.73 -6.51 15.61
CA GLY A 26 -44.10 -5.25 15.19
C GLY A 26 -42.76 -4.98 15.90
N PHE A 27 -42.64 -5.32 17.18
CA PHE A 27 -41.39 -5.12 17.94
C PHE A 27 -40.29 -6.11 17.54
N VAL A 28 -40.64 -7.37 17.28
CA VAL A 28 -39.67 -8.41 16.87
C VAL A 28 -39.16 -8.16 15.45
N PHE A 29 -40.03 -7.75 14.50
CA PHE A 29 -39.61 -7.49 13.12
C PHE A 29 -38.75 -6.21 12.97
N ASN A 30 -39.03 -5.14 13.72
CA ASN A 30 -38.21 -3.92 13.70
C ASN A 30 -36.87 -4.10 14.43
N GLY A 31 -36.82 -4.91 15.50
CA GLY A 31 -35.58 -5.22 16.23
C GLY A 31 -34.56 -6.00 15.39
N CYS A 32 -35.01 -6.93 14.54
CA CYS A 32 -34.14 -7.71 13.66
C CYS A 32 -33.50 -6.85 12.55
N ALA A 33 -34.23 -5.91 11.96
CA ALA A 33 -33.68 -5.04 10.92
C ALA A 33 -32.58 -4.12 11.46
N ALA A 34 -32.81 -3.49 12.63
CA ALA A 34 -31.82 -2.64 13.29
C ALA A 34 -30.57 -3.43 13.74
N LEU A 35 -30.76 -4.66 14.23
CA LEU A 35 -29.65 -5.53 14.63
C LEU A 35 -28.83 -5.98 13.41
N GLN A 36 -29.49 -6.30 12.30
CA GLN A 36 -28.84 -6.71 11.06
C GLN A 36 -28.06 -5.54 10.42
N GLU A 37 -28.59 -4.32 10.49
CA GLU A 37 -27.90 -3.12 10.04
C GLU A 37 -26.70 -2.77 10.94
N ALA A 38 -26.83 -2.89 12.26
CA ALA A 38 -25.72 -2.71 13.21
C ALA A 38 -24.62 -3.77 13.01
N GLN A 39 -24.99 -5.02 12.74
CA GLN A 39 -24.04 -6.09 12.39
C GLN A 39 -23.34 -5.82 11.07
N LYS A 40 -24.08 -5.36 10.04
CA LYS A 40 -23.51 -4.98 8.74
C LYS A 40 -22.52 -3.81 8.86
N GLN A 41 -22.86 -2.79 9.65
CA GLN A 41 -21.94 -1.68 9.93
C GLN A 41 -20.72 -2.10 10.76
N ARG A 42 -20.88 -3.04 11.70
CA ARG A 42 -19.74 -3.59 12.45
C ARG A 42 -18.83 -4.41 11.55
N GLN A 43 -19.40 -5.24 10.67
CA GLN A 43 -18.65 -6.02 9.70
C GLN A 43 -17.90 -5.11 8.73
N LYS A 44 -18.57 -4.08 8.19
CA LYS A 44 -17.94 -3.06 7.34
C LYS A 44 -16.77 -2.38 8.06
N ARG A 45 -16.95 -1.98 9.33
CA ARG A 45 -15.87 -1.40 10.16
C ARG A 45 -14.72 -2.38 10.43
N LEU A 46 -15.01 -3.67 10.59
CA LEU A 46 -13.98 -4.69 10.77
C LEU A 46 -13.22 -4.95 9.46
N ASP A 47 -13.91 -4.94 8.32
CA ASP A 47 -13.29 -5.07 7.01
C ASP A 47 -12.47 -3.82 6.67
N GLU A 48 -12.96 -2.63 6.99
CA GLU A 48 -12.21 -1.36 6.90
C GLU A 48 -10.98 -1.38 7.82
N ARG A 49 -11.11 -1.84 9.07
CA ARG A 49 -9.96 -2.00 9.97
C ARG A 49 -8.95 -3.01 9.47
N ARG A 50 -9.39 -4.18 8.98
CA ARG A 50 -8.50 -5.18 8.37
C ARG A 50 -7.78 -4.62 7.14
N LYS A 51 -8.47 -3.83 6.32
CA LYS A 51 -7.84 -3.12 5.19
C LYS A 51 -6.80 -2.12 5.69
N VAL A 52 -7.12 -1.31 6.71
CA VAL A 52 -6.16 -0.38 7.30
C VAL A 52 -4.95 -1.12 7.87
N ASP A 53 -5.16 -2.20 8.62
CA ASP A 53 -4.08 -2.99 9.21
C ASP A 53 -3.20 -3.67 8.13
N GLN A 54 -3.76 -4.03 6.97
CA GLN A 54 -3.00 -4.51 5.81
C GLN A 54 -2.23 -3.40 5.07
N LEU A 55 -2.71 -2.16 5.14
CA LEU A 55 -2.06 -0.98 4.54
C LEU A 55 -1.00 -0.37 5.45
N LEU A 56 -1.02 -0.67 6.75
CA LEU A 56 0.00 -0.25 7.70
C LEU A 56 1.21 -1.16 7.58
N LEU A 57 2.36 -0.55 7.29
CA LEU A 57 3.63 -1.27 7.25
C LEU A 57 3.99 -1.79 8.65
N THR A 58 4.05 -3.11 8.76
CA THR A 58 4.59 -3.77 9.96
C THR A 58 6.11 -3.65 9.93
N ALA A 59 6.73 -3.36 11.07
CA ALA A 59 8.19 -3.29 11.14
C ALA A 59 8.81 -4.62 10.71
N SER A 60 9.72 -4.57 9.76
CA SER A 60 10.50 -5.74 9.33
C SER A 60 11.55 -6.12 10.39
N ASP A 61 11.81 -7.43 10.51
CA ASP A 61 12.89 -8.02 11.29
C ASP A 61 14.16 -8.28 10.46
N ALA A 62 14.20 -7.79 9.22
CA ALA A 62 15.32 -7.93 8.30
C ALA A 62 16.64 -7.45 8.91
N ASN A 63 17.71 -8.18 8.59
CA ASN A 63 19.05 -7.78 9.01
C ASN A 63 19.56 -6.67 8.09
N ILE A 64 19.83 -5.48 8.65
CA ILE A 64 20.30 -4.33 7.89
C ILE A 64 21.76 -4.07 8.27
N VAL A 65 22.63 -4.14 7.27
CA VAL A 65 24.04 -3.81 7.37
C VAL A 65 24.27 -2.55 6.55
N VAL A 66 24.67 -1.47 7.23
CA VAL A 66 25.07 -0.23 6.60
C VAL A 66 26.58 -0.14 6.64
N THR A 67 27.19 0.11 5.47
CA THR A 67 28.63 0.29 5.38
C THR A 67 28.91 1.79 5.22
N PRO A 68 29.57 2.44 6.21
CA PRO A 68 29.87 3.87 6.19
C PRO A 68 30.66 4.27 4.95
N THR A 69 31.68 3.46 4.65
CA THR A 69 32.69 3.75 3.65
C THR A 69 32.53 2.80 2.47
N PRO A 70 32.37 3.31 1.22
CA PRO A 70 32.21 2.46 0.05
C PRO A 70 33.42 1.53 -0.12
N VAL A 71 33.18 0.23 -0.16
CA VAL A 71 34.14 -0.72 -0.73
C VAL A 71 33.82 -0.79 -2.22
N ASP A 72 34.80 -0.51 -3.08
CA ASP A 72 34.65 -0.47 -4.54
C ASP A 72 33.59 0.54 -5.04
N ASP A 73 33.52 1.71 -4.39
CA ASP A 73 32.67 2.85 -4.73
C ASP A 73 31.14 2.67 -4.64
N LYS A 74 30.54 1.48 -4.41
CA LYS A 74 29.05 1.33 -4.43
C LYS A 74 28.48 0.17 -3.58
N PRO A 75 28.44 0.26 -2.23
CA PRO A 75 27.12 0.41 -1.57
C PRO A 75 27.13 1.14 -0.21
N HIS A 76 25.96 1.63 0.24
CA HIS A 76 25.79 2.23 1.60
C HIS A 76 24.58 1.65 2.33
N GLY A 77 24.20 0.41 2.01
CA GLY A 77 23.29 -0.37 2.81
C GLY A 77 22.84 -1.64 2.13
N GLU A 78 22.76 -2.71 2.90
CA GLU A 78 22.28 -4.00 2.46
C GLU A 78 21.29 -4.53 3.49
N SER A 79 20.18 -5.10 3.02
CA SER A 79 19.20 -5.82 3.83
C SER A 79 18.95 -7.21 3.26
N ASP A 80 17.97 -7.96 3.76
CA ASP A 80 17.68 -9.30 3.25
C ASP A 80 17.29 -9.28 1.76
N HIS A 81 16.44 -8.33 1.36
CA HIS A 81 15.87 -8.24 0.01
C HIS A 81 16.39 -7.06 -0.83
N TYR A 82 17.13 -6.11 -0.24
CA TYR A 82 17.57 -4.91 -0.94
C TYR A 82 19.07 -4.65 -0.82
N THR A 83 19.61 -3.94 -1.82
CA THR A 83 20.82 -3.13 -1.67
C THR A 83 20.47 -1.68 -1.96
N LEU A 84 21.04 -0.74 -1.21
CA LEU A 84 20.87 0.68 -1.40
C LEU A 84 22.16 1.35 -1.83
N THR A 85 22.08 2.13 -2.89
CA THR A 85 23.16 2.95 -3.43
C THR A 85 22.69 4.39 -3.66
N PHE A 86 23.60 5.34 -3.61
CA PHE A 86 23.53 6.77 -3.85
C PHE A 86 24.44 6.99 -5.05
N ALA A 87 23.94 7.71 -6.04
CA ALA A 87 24.72 8.12 -7.18
C ALA A 87 25.60 9.32 -6.81
N ASP A 88 26.67 9.50 -7.59
CA ASP A 88 27.70 10.50 -7.33
C ASP A 88 27.11 11.92 -7.25
N ASP A 89 26.10 12.23 -8.06
CA ASP A 89 25.39 13.51 -8.08
C ASP A 89 24.62 13.81 -6.78
N LEU A 90 24.18 12.78 -6.07
CA LEU A 90 23.53 12.91 -4.77
C LEU A 90 24.55 13.11 -3.65
N LEU A 91 25.71 12.43 -3.73
CA LEU A 91 26.77 12.54 -2.74
C LEU A 91 27.40 13.94 -2.68
N ASP A 92 27.32 14.71 -3.76
CA ASP A 92 27.78 16.10 -3.82
C ASP A 92 26.85 17.11 -3.09
N LYS A 93 25.72 16.64 -2.51
CA LYS A 93 24.79 17.49 -1.77
C LYS A 93 25.17 17.61 -0.30
N ALA A 94 24.99 18.81 0.26
CA ALA A 94 25.23 19.08 1.68
C ALA A 94 24.35 18.29 2.66
N GLU A 95 23.29 17.62 2.19
CA GLU A 95 22.44 16.74 3.03
C GLU A 95 22.95 15.28 3.03
N PHE A 96 23.97 14.99 2.23
CA PHE A 96 24.56 13.67 2.03
C PHE A 96 26.10 13.75 2.03
N ASP A 97 26.70 14.85 2.50
CA ASP A 97 28.15 15.02 2.57
C ASP A 97 28.76 14.33 3.80
N GLU A 98 28.02 14.28 4.91
CA GLU A 98 28.39 13.57 6.13
C GLU A 98 28.06 12.06 6.08
N GLU A 99 29.06 11.24 6.44
CA GLU A 99 28.93 9.78 6.45
C GLU A 99 27.83 9.29 7.41
N ALA A 100 27.76 9.86 8.62
CA ALA A 100 26.76 9.48 9.62
C ALA A 100 25.32 9.79 9.17
N GLU A 101 25.10 10.86 8.41
CA GLU A 101 23.78 11.21 7.88
C GLU A 101 23.36 10.21 6.80
N ARG A 102 24.28 9.84 5.91
CA ARG A 102 24.07 8.80 4.90
C ARG A 102 23.73 7.46 5.54
N GLU A 103 24.43 7.09 6.61
CA GLU A 103 24.17 5.83 7.32
C GLU A 103 22.78 5.78 7.94
N LEU A 104 22.41 6.83 8.67
CA LEU A 104 21.11 6.93 9.32
C LEU A 104 19.97 6.92 8.29
N PHE A 105 20.16 7.65 7.20
CA PHE A 105 19.22 7.64 6.09
C PHE A 105 19.10 6.24 5.49
N ALA A 106 20.21 5.58 5.16
CA ALA A 106 20.21 4.26 4.54
C ALA A 106 19.55 3.20 5.43
N GLN A 107 19.82 3.22 6.73
CA GLN A 107 19.19 2.33 7.69
C GLN A 107 17.66 2.52 7.72
N SER A 108 17.22 3.78 7.75
CA SER A 108 15.79 4.12 7.77
C SER A 108 15.10 3.74 6.46
N ALA A 109 15.75 4.02 5.33
CA ALA A 109 15.29 3.71 3.99
C ALA A 109 15.11 2.19 3.79
N LEU A 110 16.12 1.39 4.16
CA LEU A 110 16.06 -0.06 4.04
C LEU A 110 15.02 -0.68 4.99
N SER A 111 14.95 -0.20 6.24
CA SER A 111 13.92 -0.66 7.20
C SER A 111 12.51 -0.46 6.65
N TYR A 112 12.29 0.71 6.05
CA TYR A 112 11.03 1.04 5.41
C TYR A 112 10.75 0.14 4.19
N MET A 113 11.73 -0.03 3.30
CA MET A 113 11.56 -0.83 2.08
C MET A 113 11.31 -2.31 2.38
N GLU A 114 11.98 -2.86 3.39
CA GLU A 114 11.74 -4.23 3.88
C GLU A 114 10.32 -4.40 4.44
N SER A 115 9.84 -3.40 5.19
CA SER A 115 8.46 -3.42 5.70
C SER A 115 7.45 -3.39 4.55
N LEU A 116 7.72 -2.60 3.50
CA LEU A 116 6.91 -2.53 2.30
C LEU A 116 6.98 -3.83 1.47
N TYR A 117 8.14 -4.47 1.40
CA TYR A 117 8.32 -5.76 0.74
C TYR A 117 7.42 -6.83 1.36
N GLU A 118 7.43 -6.96 2.70
CA GLU A 118 6.58 -7.94 3.38
C GLU A 118 5.09 -7.63 3.22
N ALA A 119 4.73 -6.34 3.20
CA ALA A 119 3.35 -5.93 2.92
C ALA A 119 2.91 -6.37 1.50
N LEU A 120 3.72 -6.09 0.47
CA LEU A 120 3.41 -6.53 -0.89
C LEU A 120 3.44 -8.06 -1.03
N HIS A 121 4.39 -8.74 -0.38
CA HIS A 121 4.42 -10.19 -0.32
C HIS A 121 3.13 -10.77 0.26
N SER A 122 2.55 -10.16 1.29
CA SER A 122 1.26 -10.61 1.86
C SER A 122 0.09 -10.51 0.87
N ILE A 123 0.15 -9.55 -0.06
CA ILE A 123 -0.87 -9.28 -1.07
C ILE A 123 -0.70 -10.22 -2.27
N PHE A 124 0.53 -10.32 -2.78
CA PHE A 124 0.85 -11.07 -3.99
C PHE A 124 1.08 -12.56 -3.74
N GLY A 125 1.42 -12.95 -2.50
CA GLY A 125 1.61 -14.35 -2.09
C GLY A 125 2.92 -15.00 -2.58
N PHE A 126 3.89 -14.23 -3.07
CA PHE A 126 5.22 -14.72 -3.44
C PHE A 126 6.30 -13.67 -3.16
N LYS A 127 7.56 -14.11 -3.11
CA LYS A 127 8.74 -13.27 -2.90
C LYS A 127 9.61 -13.22 -4.16
N PRO A 128 9.93 -12.03 -4.71
CA PRO A 128 11.00 -11.88 -5.69
C PRO A 128 12.28 -12.54 -5.19
N LYS A 129 12.83 -13.49 -5.96
CA LYS A 129 14.03 -14.25 -5.56
C LYS A 129 15.32 -13.45 -5.61
N HIS A 130 15.35 -12.42 -6.47
CA HIS A 130 16.52 -11.59 -6.68
C HIS A 130 16.49 -10.41 -5.74
N LYS A 131 17.67 -10.05 -5.24
CA LYS A 131 17.85 -8.83 -4.47
C LYS A 131 17.50 -7.63 -5.35
N ILE A 132 16.78 -6.68 -4.79
CA ILE A 132 16.33 -5.48 -5.48
C ILE A 132 17.36 -4.38 -5.24
N HIS A 133 17.96 -3.87 -6.31
CA HIS A 133 18.96 -2.82 -6.25
C HIS A 133 18.28 -1.46 -6.30
N VAL A 134 18.22 -0.75 -5.18
CA VAL A 134 17.70 0.62 -5.11
C VAL A 134 18.86 1.59 -5.29
N LYS A 135 18.72 2.50 -6.25
CA LYS A 135 19.70 3.55 -6.52
C LYS A 135 19.04 4.92 -6.46
N LEU A 136 19.61 5.77 -5.62
CA LEU A 136 19.13 7.11 -5.33
C LEU A 136 19.98 8.16 -6.04
N TYR A 137 19.34 9.16 -6.60
CA TYR A 137 19.95 10.23 -7.38
C TYR A 137 19.49 11.59 -6.86
N ASP A 138 20.24 12.65 -7.15
CA ASP A 138 19.66 13.99 -7.15
C ASP A 138 18.79 14.15 -8.40
N LEU A 139 19.37 13.85 -9.56
CA LEU A 139 18.72 13.90 -10.86
C LEU A 139 18.93 12.58 -11.62
N TYR A 140 17.84 11.83 -11.82
CA TYR A 140 17.87 10.65 -12.67
C TYR A 140 17.56 11.07 -14.12
N GLN A 141 18.47 10.79 -15.06
CA GLN A 141 18.33 11.19 -16.47
C GLN A 141 18.05 12.70 -16.66
N GLY A 142 18.63 13.54 -15.80
CA GLY A 142 18.46 14.99 -15.83
C GLY A 142 17.14 15.51 -15.26
N THR A 143 16.36 14.68 -14.56
CA THR A 143 15.09 15.08 -13.94
C THR A 143 14.95 14.55 -12.50
N ASP A 144 14.25 15.31 -11.66
CA ASP A 144 13.90 14.92 -10.29
C ASP A 144 12.49 14.30 -10.20
N ARG A 145 11.86 14.01 -11.36
CA ARG A 145 10.43 13.66 -11.45
C ARG A 145 10.10 12.28 -11.97
N ILE A 146 11.11 11.46 -12.28
CA ILE A 146 10.92 10.14 -12.86
C ILE A 146 11.61 9.13 -11.98
N ALA A 147 10.83 8.22 -11.40
CA ALA A 147 11.32 6.98 -10.84
C ALA A 147 11.06 5.85 -11.85
N THR A 148 11.87 4.79 -11.81
CA THR A 148 11.71 3.65 -12.71
C THR A 148 12.15 2.35 -12.05
N THR A 149 11.44 1.28 -12.37
CA THR A 149 11.83 -0.10 -12.04
C THR A 149 12.17 -0.88 -13.31
N VAL A 150 13.42 -1.31 -13.41
CA VAL A 150 13.95 -2.07 -14.54
C VAL A 150 14.17 -3.52 -14.11
N THR A 151 13.60 -4.45 -14.87
CA THR A 151 13.85 -5.89 -14.68
C THR A 151 14.75 -6.39 -15.78
N GLN A 152 15.92 -6.89 -15.40
CA GLN A 152 16.86 -7.52 -16.30
C GLN A 152 16.46 -8.98 -16.47
N TYR A 153 16.51 -9.48 -17.71
CA TYR A 153 16.10 -10.85 -18.02
C TYR A 153 17.24 -11.64 -18.64
N GLY A 154 17.39 -12.87 -18.17
CA GLY A 154 18.28 -13.86 -18.77
C GLY A 154 17.48 -14.94 -19.51
N PHE A 155 18.20 -15.70 -20.35
CA PHE A 155 17.67 -16.87 -21.04
C PHE A 155 18.47 -18.11 -20.63
N ARG A 156 17.78 -19.17 -20.20
CA ARG A 156 18.38 -20.47 -19.89
C ARG A 156 17.44 -21.59 -20.32
N ASN A 157 17.95 -22.57 -21.05
CA ASN A 157 17.18 -23.76 -21.49
C ASN A 157 15.83 -23.41 -22.14
N ASN A 158 15.78 -22.41 -23.04
CA ASN A 158 14.56 -21.88 -23.67
C ASN A 158 13.52 -21.26 -22.71
N GLY A 159 13.86 -21.05 -21.44
CA GLY A 159 13.07 -20.28 -20.48
C GLY A 159 13.67 -18.90 -20.24
N ARG A 160 12.82 -17.88 -20.18
CA ARG A 160 13.19 -16.54 -19.70
C ARG A 160 13.12 -16.54 -18.17
N PHE A 161 14.10 -15.92 -17.52
CA PHE A 161 14.11 -15.74 -16.07
C PHE A 161 14.53 -14.31 -15.73
N VAL A 162 14.17 -13.83 -14.54
CA VAL A 162 14.64 -12.53 -14.04
C VAL A 162 16.09 -12.71 -13.59
N ALA A 163 17.00 -11.88 -14.11
CA ALA A 163 18.41 -11.89 -13.72
C ALA A 163 18.71 -10.87 -12.62
N GLY A 164 17.95 -9.78 -12.57
CA GLY A 164 18.11 -8.71 -11.59
C GLY A 164 16.95 -7.72 -11.67
N ILE A 165 16.77 -6.96 -10.59
CA ILE A 165 15.78 -5.89 -10.49
C ILE A 165 16.51 -4.66 -9.97
N GLU A 166 16.37 -3.54 -10.68
CA GLU A 166 16.93 -2.25 -10.31
C GLU A 166 15.82 -1.21 -10.23
N MET A 167 15.78 -0.46 -9.15
CA MET A 167 14.85 0.65 -8.93
C MET A 167 15.64 1.94 -8.83
N ASN A 168 15.39 2.87 -9.75
CA ASN A 168 16.07 4.15 -9.83
C ASN A 168 15.14 5.26 -9.35
N PHE A 169 15.59 6.06 -8.37
CA PHE A 169 14.80 7.16 -7.82
C PHE A 169 15.64 8.44 -7.68
N PRO A 170 15.17 9.57 -8.21
CA PRO A 170 15.50 10.87 -7.64
C PRO A 170 14.99 10.97 -6.20
N MET A 171 15.71 11.66 -5.32
CA MET A 171 15.32 11.83 -3.91
C MET A 171 13.89 12.38 -3.73
N ASN A 172 13.50 13.41 -4.50
CA ASN A 172 12.15 13.98 -4.47
C ASN A 172 11.03 12.98 -4.83
N MET A 173 11.36 11.91 -5.55
CA MET A 173 10.44 10.80 -5.84
C MET A 173 10.57 9.69 -4.80
N TYR A 174 11.79 9.39 -4.33
CA TYR A 174 12.01 8.40 -3.29
C TYR A 174 11.29 8.76 -2.00
N GLU A 175 11.23 10.03 -1.60
CA GLU A 175 10.55 10.47 -0.37
C GLU A 175 9.03 10.25 -0.39
N ARG A 176 8.43 10.16 -1.58
CA ARG A 176 6.99 9.94 -1.75
C ARG A 176 6.64 8.47 -1.53
N HIS A 177 5.90 8.22 -0.45
CA HIS A 177 5.47 6.88 -0.05
C HIS A 177 4.80 6.11 -1.20
N GLU A 178 3.86 6.77 -1.87
CA GLU A 178 3.06 6.22 -2.94
C GLU A 178 3.91 5.82 -4.16
N VAL A 179 4.98 6.58 -4.45
CA VAL A 179 5.89 6.27 -5.56
C VAL A 179 6.74 5.04 -5.23
N ARG A 180 7.22 4.90 -3.98
CA ARG A 180 7.93 3.68 -3.56
C ARG A 180 7.06 2.43 -3.69
N VAL A 181 5.77 2.54 -3.36
CA VAL A 181 4.79 1.45 -3.52
C VAL A 181 4.59 1.11 -5.00
N HIS A 182 4.41 2.12 -5.85
CA HIS A 182 4.25 1.95 -7.30
C HIS A 182 5.42 1.18 -7.89
N GLU A 183 6.63 1.69 -7.69
CA GLU A 183 7.84 1.11 -8.25
C GLU A 183 8.12 -0.29 -7.68
N LEU A 184 7.94 -0.49 -6.39
CA LEU A 184 8.13 -1.83 -5.82
C LEU A 184 7.10 -2.82 -6.34
N THR A 185 5.87 -2.37 -6.66
CA THR A 185 4.87 -3.23 -7.28
C THR A 185 5.37 -3.80 -8.60
N HIS A 186 6.10 -3.02 -9.41
CA HIS A 186 6.74 -3.54 -10.63
C HIS A 186 7.76 -4.64 -10.35
N ALA A 187 8.51 -4.57 -9.26
CA ALA A 187 9.43 -5.64 -8.87
C ALA A 187 8.70 -6.99 -8.62
N PHE A 188 7.45 -6.92 -8.15
CA PHE A 188 6.59 -8.09 -7.99
C PHE A 188 5.91 -8.49 -9.30
N THR A 189 5.39 -7.56 -10.09
CA THR A 189 4.58 -7.89 -11.27
C THR A 189 5.40 -8.26 -12.51
N ASN A 190 6.61 -7.71 -12.68
CA ASN A 190 7.41 -7.91 -13.88
C ASN A 190 7.84 -9.38 -14.10
N ILE A 191 7.87 -10.19 -13.04
CA ILE A 191 8.17 -11.63 -13.16
C ILE A 191 7.14 -12.38 -14.01
N TYR A 192 5.92 -11.85 -14.14
CA TYR A 192 4.82 -12.47 -14.85
C TYR A 192 4.75 -12.11 -16.34
N TYR A 193 5.66 -11.27 -16.83
CA TYR A 193 5.67 -10.82 -18.23
C TYR A 193 4.32 -10.23 -18.69
N LEU A 194 3.65 -9.53 -17.78
CA LEU A 194 2.34 -8.93 -18.06
C LEU A 194 2.49 -7.85 -19.15
N PRO A 195 1.45 -7.64 -19.98
CA PRO A 195 1.40 -6.47 -20.85
C PRO A 195 1.58 -5.20 -20.03
N THR A 196 2.33 -4.22 -20.56
CA THR A 196 2.68 -2.98 -19.86
C THR A 196 1.48 -2.31 -19.20
N TRP A 197 0.39 -2.08 -19.96
CA TRP A 197 -0.83 -1.44 -19.45
C TRP A 197 -1.40 -2.12 -18.20
N PHE A 198 -1.27 -3.44 -18.09
CA PHE A 198 -1.80 -4.20 -16.96
C PHE A 198 -0.85 -4.13 -15.76
N SER A 199 0.47 -4.17 -15.99
CA SER A 199 1.48 -3.98 -14.94
C SER A 199 1.35 -2.58 -14.32
N GLU A 200 1.27 -1.54 -15.15
CA GLU A 200 1.02 -0.15 -14.74
C GLU A 200 -0.31 -0.02 -13.99
N GLY A 201 -1.38 -0.63 -14.50
CA GLY A 201 -2.69 -0.60 -13.85
C GLY A 201 -2.67 -1.18 -12.43
N ILE A 202 -1.92 -2.27 -12.20
CA ILE A 202 -1.73 -2.85 -10.87
C ILE A 202 -0.89 -1.90 -10.00
N ALA A 203 0.20 -1.34 -10.53
CA ALA A 203 1.05 -0.40 -9.79
C ALA A 203 0.29 0.85 -9.34
N VAL A 204 -0.53 1.44 -10.22
CA VAL A 204 -1.40 2.59 -9.91
C VAL A 204 -2.48 2.22 -8.88
N LEU A 205 -3.04 1.01 -8.96
CA LEU A 205 -3.99 0.53 -7.95
C LEU A 205 -3.33 0.44 -6.58
N MET A 206 -2.17 -0.21 -6.49
CA MET A 206 -1.41 -0.35 -5.25
C MET A 206 -1.00 1.01 -4.67
N GLN A 207 -0.47 1.88 -5.52
CA GLN A 207 -0.14 3.26 -5.18
C GLN A 207 -1.33 3.99 -4.58
N THR A 208 -2.51 3.89 -5.20
CA THR A 208 -3.72 4.57 -4.75
C THR A 208 -4.21 4.04 -3.40
N GLU A 209 -4.16 2.73 -3.18
CA GLU A 209 -4.59 2.13 -1.93
C GLU A 209 -3.66 2.52 -0.77
N TYR A 210 -2.36 2.59 -1.00
CA TYR A 210 -1.38 3.01 0.00
C TYR A 210 -1.33 4.54 0.19
N ALA A 211 -1.65 5.33 -0.85
CA ALA A 211 -1.82 6.78 -0.72
C ALA A 211 -3.02 7.16 0.17
N LYS A 212 -4.11 6.38 0.14
CA LYS A 212 -5.27 6.55 1.02
C LYS A 212 -5.00 6.11 2.47
N GLY A 213 -3.99 5.27 2.69
CA GLY A 213 -3.62 4.67 3.98
C GLY A 213 -2.49 5.38 4.73
N GLY A 214 -2.06 6.56 4.27
CA GLY A 214 -0.91 7.33 4.81
C GLY A 214 -1.08 7.84 6.25
N GLY A 215 -1.13 6.93 7.22
CA GLY A 215 -1.33 7.21 8.64
C GLY A 215 -0.35 6.46 9.55
N SER A 216 0.90 6.23 9.11
CA SER A 216 1.95 5.66 9.97
C SER A 216 2.86 6.77 10.52
N PRO A 217 2.52 7.42 11.65
CA PRO A 217 3.31 8.53 12.21
C PRO A 217 4.75 8.16 12.60
N LYS A 218 5.12 6.88 12.58
CA LYS A 218 6.47 6.42 12.95
C LYS A 218 7.49 6.48 11.79
N TYR A 219 7.03 6.47 10.53
CA TYR A 219 7.90 6.48 9.35
C TYR A 219 7.55 7.61 8.35
N ASP A 220 6.54 8.41 8.68
CA ASP A 220 6.05 9.56 7.91
C ASP A 220 6.84 10.85 8.19
N SER A 221 8.13 10.72 8.53
CA SER A 221 9.04 11.86 8.74
C SER A 221 9.59 12.44 7.43
N LEU A 222 9.24 11.87 6.27
CA LEU A 222 9.60 12.39 4.95
C LEU A 222 8.47 13.29 4.41
N LYS A 223 8.38 14.45 5.05
CA LYS A 223 7.64 15.73 4.86
C LYS A 223 6.68 16.03 3.68
N LYS A 224 6.28 15.13 2.77
CA LYS A 224 5.48 15.53 1.60
C LYS A 224 4.55 14.45 1.06
N SER A 225 3.53 14.08 1.82
CA SER A 225 2.41 13.29 1.31
C SER A 225 1.49 14.15 0.43
N MET A 226 1.38 13.78 -0.86
CA MET A 226 0.29 14.06 -1.81
C MET A 226 -0.19 15.53 -1.96
N LYS A 227 0.18 16.18 -3.08
CA LYS A 227 -0.49 17.40 -3.55
C LYS A 227 -1.58 17.04 -4.56
N LEU A 228 -2.81 17.42 -4.26
CA LEU A 228 -3.90 17.51 -5.23
C LEU A 228 -3.73 18.84 -5.98
N ASP A 229 -3.99 18.84 -7.29
CA ASP A 229 -4.01 20.08 -8.06
C ASP A 229 -5.25 20.94 -7.73
N THR A 230 -5.33 22.15 -8.29
CA THR A 230 -6.45 23.08 -8.06
C THR A 230 -7.81 22.57 -8.54
N ASN A 231 -7.87 21.45 -9.28
CA ASN A 231 -9.09 20.80 -9.75
C ASN A 231 -9.47 19.55 -8.93
N SER A 232 -8.79 19.31 -7.80
CA SER A 232 -8.94 18.08 -6.99
C SER A 232 -8.56 16.81 -7.76
N ILE A 233 -7.76 16.96 -8.82
CA ILE A 233 -7.15 15.87 -9.56
C ILE A 233 -5.80 15.57 -8.89
N ASN A 234 -5.48 14.29 -8.77
CA ASN A 234 -4.15 13.89 -8.31
C ASN A 234 -3.11 14.46 -9.28
N GLU A 235 -2.09 15.20 -8.81
CA GLU A 235 -1.03 15.74 -9.67
C GLU A 235 -0.35 14.65 -10.54
N LEU A 236 -0.53 13.37 -10.17
CA LEU A 236 -0.02 12.18 -10.86
C LEU A 236 -0.89 11.71 -12.04
N GLU A 237 -2.12 12.19 -12.23
CA GLU A 237 -2.85 11.99 -13.50
C GLU A 237 -2.24 12.84 -14.65
N ASN A 238 -1.44 13.86 -14.31
CA ASN A 238 -0.62 14.61 -15.26
C ASN A 238 0.79 14.01 -15.45
N TRP A 239 1.07 12.83 -14.88
CA TRP A 239 2.37 12.16 -15.04
C TRP A 239 2.49 11.59 -16.45
N GLY A 240 3.32 12.23 -17.28
CA GLY A 240 3.69 11.74 -18.60
C GLY A 240 4.55 10.49 -18.43
N GLY A 241 3.98 9.34 -18.80
CA GLY A 241 4.55 8.02 -18.54
C GLY A 241 5.98 7.81 -19.05
N HIS A 242 6.52 6.65 -18.68
CA HIS A 242 7.86 6.19 -19.04
C HIS A 242 8.20 6.47 -20.51
N ILE A 243 9.29 7.22 -20.73
CA ILE A 243 9.94 7.24 -22.04
C ILE A 243 10.50 5.83 -22.21
N GLU A 244 9.94 5.09 -23.17
CA GLU A 244 10.44 3.77 -23.56
C GLU A 244 11.94 3.89 -23.88
N SER A 245 12.79 3.33 -23.01
CA SER A 245 14.14 2.96 -23.42
C SER A 245 13.98 1.69 -24.27
N THR A 246 13.66 1.90 -25.55
CA THR A 246 13.79 0.88 -26.58
C THR A 246 15.28 0.65 -26.83
N ALA A 247 15.74 -0.55 -26.52
CA ALA A 247 16.93 -1.15 -27.12
C ALA A 247 16.50 -2.39 -27.88
#